data_AF-A0A8C7KL47-F1
#
_entry.id   AF-A0A8C7KL47-F1
#
_cell.length_a   1.000
_cell.length_b   1.000
_cell.length_c   1.000
_cell.angle_alpha   90.00
_cell.angle_beta   90.00
_cell.angle_gamma   90.00
#
_symmetry.space_group_name_H-M   'P 1'
#
loop_
_entity.id
_entity.type
_entity.pdbx_description
1 polymer ?
#
loop_
_entity_poly.entity_id
_entity_poly.type
_entity_poly.pdbx_seq_one_letter_code
_entity_poly.pdbx_strand_id
1 'polypeptide(L)' 'MTGIAAASFFSNICRFGGCGLHFESLAELIVHIEDNHIGKH' A
#
# COMPACT_ATOMS: atom_id res chain seq x y z
N MET A 1 2.14 -11.08 -16.31
CA MET A 1 2.48 -11.19 -14.87
C MET A 1 2.30 -9.82 -14.28
N THR A 2 1.45 -9.50 -13.32
CA THR A 2 0.40 -10.14 -12.52
C THR A 2 -0.41 -8.89 -12.08
N GLY A 3 -1.69 -8.74 -12.35
CA GLY A 3 -2.70 -9.38 -11.51
C GLY A 3 -2.63 -8.93 -10.04
N ILE A 4 -2.05 -7.77 -9.70
CA ILE A 4 -2.16 -7.26 -8.33
C ILE A 4 -3.57 -6.70 -8.17
N ALA A 5 -4.34 -7.40 -7.35
CA ALA A 5 -5.70 -7.12 -7.00
C ALA A 5 -5.95 -5.63 -6.81
N ALA A 6 -7.05 -5.14 -7.38
CA ALA A 6 -7.73 -3.95 -6.89
C ALA A 6 -8.29 -4.29 -5.50
N ALA A 7 -7.41 -4.40 -4.51
CA ALA A 7 -7.77 -4.61 -3.12
C ALA A 7 -8.26 -3.27 -2.58
N SER A 8 -9.54 -2.98 -2.82
CA SER A 8 -10.32 -1.98 -2.09
C SER A 8 -9.55 -0.70 -1.74
N PHE A 9 -9.20 0.12 -2.75
CA PHE A 9 -8.45 1.37 -2.57
C PHE A 9 -9.17 2.47 -1.74
N PHE A 10 -10.27 2.16 -1.05
CA PHE A 10 -11.12 3.16 -0.38
C PHE A 10 -10.77 3.44 1.08
N SER A 11 -9.90 2.66 1.71
CA SER A 11 -9.61 2.85 3.14
C SER A 11 -8.30 3.57 3.42
N ASN A 12 -7.46 3.85 2.40
CA ASN A 12 -6.09 4.34 2.61
C ASN A 12 -5.31 3.53 3.67
N ILE A 13 -5.55 2.21 3.79
CA ILE A 13 -4.88 1.33 4.76
C ILE A 13 -3.86 0.46 4.03
N CYS A 14 -2.62 0.46 4.49
CA CYS A 14 -1.59 -0.46 4.06
C CYS A 14 -1.88 -1.88 4.57
N ARG A 15 -2.07 -2.84 3.66
CA ARG A 15 -2.33 -4.25 3.99
C ARG A 15 -1.13 -5.16 3.72
N PHE A 16 0.01 -4.60 3.29
CA PHE A 16 1.23 -5.37 3.03
C PHE A 16 1.77 -6.00 4.32
N GLY A 17 1.94 -7.32 4.33
CA GLY A 17 2.56 -8.04 5.44
C GLY A 17 1.92 -7.84 6.82
N GLY A 18 0.66 -7.36 6.88
CA GLY A 18 0.02 -6.97 8.14
C GLY A 18 0.39 -5.58 8.68
N CYS A 19 0.92 -4.67 7.85
CA CYS A 19 1.33 -3.31 8.24
C CYS A 19 0.21 -2.52 8.96
N GLY A 20 -1.00 -2.49 8.39
CA GLY A 20 -2.19 -1.93 9.04
C GLY A 20 -2.21 -0.39 9.19
N LEU A 21 -1.22 0.32 8.67
CA LEU A 21 -1.15 1.78 8.77
C LEU A 21 -2.23 2.46 7.90
N HIS A 22 -2.94 3.43 8.47
CA HIS A 22 -3.93 4.25 7.78
C HIS A 22 -3.34 5.59 7.38
N PHE A 23 -3.71 6.08 6.20
CA PHE A 23 -3.24 7.34 5.62
C PHE A 23 -4.43 8.25 5.27
N GLU A 24 -4.19 9.55 5.21
CA GLU A 24 -5.26 10.51 4.88
C GLU A 24 -5.54 10.53 3.37
N SER A 25 -4.53 10.19 2.55
CA SER A 25 -4.65 10.17 1.10
C SER A 25 -4.08 8.90 0.46
N LEU A 26 -4.58 8.58 -0.73
CA LEU A 26 -4.06 7.49 -1.54
C LEU A 26 -2.58 7.71 -1.93
N ALA A 27 -2.18 8.96 -2.16
CA ALA A 27 -0.81 9.30 -2.54
C ALA A 27 0.19 8.92 -1.43
N GLU A 28 -0.14 9.21 -0.17
CA GLU A 28 0.70 8.82 0.97
C GLU A 28 0.76 7.30 1.15
N LEU A 29 -0.36 6.60 0.95
CA LEU A 29 -0.37 5.14 0.99
C LEU A 29 0.55 4.53 -0.09
N ILE A 30 0.52 5.08 -1.31
CA ILE A 30 1.36 4.59 -2.41
C ILE A 30 2.85 4.79 -2.08
N VAL A 31 3.25 6.01 -1.69
CA VAL A 31 4.65 6.31 -1.31
C VAL A 31 5.11 5.41 -0.16
N HIS A 32 4.25 5.20 0.84
CA HIS A 32 4.57 4.29 1.94
C HIS A 32 4.85 2.86 1.45
N ILE A 33 3.99 2.32 0.57
CA ILE A 33 4.17 0.97 0.02
C ILE A 33 5.44 0.88 -0.83
N GLU A 34 5.70 1.88 -1.67
CA GLU A 34 6.89 1.94 -2.53
C GLU A 34 8.17 1.99 -1.68
N ASP A 35 8.25 2.86 -0.68
CA ASP A 35 9.46 3.01 0.15
C ASP A 35 9.68 1.86 1.15
N ASN A 36 8.60 1.30 1.70
CA ASN A 36 8.70 0.37 2.84
C ASN A 36 8.51 -1.09 2.46
N HIS A 37 7.75 -1.39 1.40
CA HIS A 37 7.36 -2.76 1.05
C HIS A 37 7.86 -3.22 -0.32
N ILE A 38 7.98 -2.31 -1.30
CA ILE A 38 8.37 -2.66 -2.68
C ILE A 38 9.81 -2.18 -3.00
N GLY A 39 10.35 -1.21 -2.27
CA GLY A 39 11.60 -0.50 -2.58
C GLY A 39 12.86 -0.94 -1.82
N LYS A 40 12.85 -2.11 -1.15
CA LYS A 40 14.07 -2.71 -0.61
C LYS A 40 14.44 -3.92 -1.46
N HIS A 41 15.54 -3.75 -2.20
CA HIS A 41 16.19 -4.74 -3.07
C HIS A 41 16.23 -6.16 -2.50
#